data_AF-A0A9E7W396-F1
#
_entry.id   AF-A0A9E7W396-F1
#
_cell.length_a   1.000
_cell.length_b   1.000
_cell.length_c   1.000
_cell.angle_alpha   90.00
_cell.angle_beta   90.00
_cell.angle_gamma   90.00
#
_symmetry.space_group_name_H-M   'P 1'
#
loop_
_entity.id
_entity.type
_entity.pdbx_description
1 polymer ?
#
loop_
_entity_poly.entity_id
_entity_poly.type
_entity_poly.pdbx_seq_one_letter_code
_entity_poly.pdbx_strand_id
1 'polypeptide(L)'
;MTMLHAYAQQVVRDHGFIQLPNFHTTVSPQNAKSANESLPVQRPGYLAALKDTSLERGYPTRPRLIADVHGIEPGVGSLYVEIRVHHEVDDSKIAALKNAGLDVIEVDLRSLVDQPGLTKEQIVEAVVSSAGREWISQQRFERDIRAAREKMQRLEEADAQERRLARAAQEACGATKKQWRAEHQHELGLISAYAELENRKRALDKLWDWCHHPRRTENRVFTRLIDQFGEVPQAVNLPVRGELAFKVHRLYWQTLIFEGVILRIFDNQVKRIAQYKRKNRRFFYGEEIAWLSDTPQISPVGVYEFLKQQEVRLTDVANTFEQLAGGEPLAENHSTRPASIRHVTVKEYAILPKPVPTIRRYLKALAGAGILSVSNDTFFIPYQRRPSVDTPITDFEKLAQAGLMQYQE
;
A
#
# COMPACT_ATOMS: atom_id res chain seq x y z
N MET A 1 -38.81 26.17 54.97
CA MET A 1 -39.52 26.58 53.74
C MET A 1 -39.49 28.10 53.66
N THR A 2 -38.97 28.68 52.57
CA THR A 2 -38.91 30.14 52.39
C THR A 2 -40.14 30.63 51.60
N MET A 3 -40.48 31.92 51.71
CA MET A 3 -41.61 32.48 50.94
C MET A 3 -41.42 32.32 49.42
N LEU A 4 -40.19 32.42 48.95
CA LEU A 4 -39.85 32.19 47.54
C LEU A 4 -40.14 30.76 47.09
N HIS A 5 -39.81 29.76 47.92
CA HIS A 5 -40.08 28.35 47.65
C HIS A 5 -41.58 28.08 47.47
N ALA A 6 -42.38 28.52 48.46
CA ALA A 6 -43.83 28.35 48.43
C ALA A 6 -44.48 29.10 47.25
N TYR A 7 -43.97 30.30 46.94
CA TYR A 7 -44.48 31.06 45.80
C TYR A 7 -44.12 30.41 44.46
N ALA A 8 -42.92 29.85 44.32
CA ALA A 8 -42.52 29.14 43.11
C ALA A 8 -43.37 27.88 42.87
N GLN A 9 -43.68 27.11 43.93
CA GLN A 9 -44.62 25.98 43.85
C GLN A 9 -45.97 26.43 43.29
N GLN A 10 -46.49 27.53 43.83
CA GLN A 10 -47.76 28.12 43.40
C GLN A 10 -47.73 28.56 41.94
N VAL A 11 -46.64 29.18 41.49
CA VAL A 11 -46.47 29.63 40.09
C VAL A 11 -46.58 28.46 39.12
N VAL A 12 -45.87 27.35 39.36
CA VAL A 12 -45.92 26.17 38.47
C VAL A 12 -47.34 25.60 38.39
N ARG A 13 -48.04 25.52 39.55
CA ARG A 13 -49.42 25.05 39.61
C ARG A 13 -50.37 25.93 38.79
N ASP A 14 -50.29 27.24 38.98
CA ASP A 14 -51.25 28.20 38.43
C ASP A 14 -51.05 28.45 36.94
N HIS A 15 -49.80 28.47 36.47
CA HIS A 15 -49.49 28.65 35.05
C HIS A 15 -49.76 27.37 34.26
N GLY A 16 -49.54 26.20 34.86
CA GLY A 16 -49.76 24.93 34.20
C GLY A 16 -48.79 24.65 33.06
N PHE A 17 -47.61 25.28 33.06
CA PHE A 17 -46.53 24.95 32.14
C PHE A 17 -45.15 25.23 32.76
N ILE A 18 -44.14 24.49 32.28
CA ILE A 18 -42.76 24.62 32.75
C ILE A 18 -41.78 24.29 31.64
N GLN A 19 -40.69 25.05 31.54
CA GLN A 19 -39.60 24.76 30.62
C GLN A 19 -38.82 23.55 31.10
N LEU A 20 -38.68 22.53 30.27
CA LEU A 20 -37.81 21.38 30.52
C LEU A 20 -36.38 21.66 30.04
N PRO A 21 -35.35 21.15 30.73
CA PRO A 21 -33.97 21.30 30.31
C PRO A 21 -33.63 20.39 29.12
N ASN A 22 -32.57 20.75 28.39
CA ASN A 22 -31.97 19.87 27.38
C ASN A 22 -31.56 18.54 28.01
N PHE A 23 -31.75 17.45 27.29
CA PHE A 23 -31.24 16.14 27.67
C PHE A 23 -30.07 15.75 26.77
N HIS A 24 -28.96 15.36 27.39
CA HIS A 24 -27.78 14.84 26.72
C HIS A 24 -27.23 13.64 27.48
N THR A 25 -27.06 12.52 26.79
CA THR A 25 -26.32 11.37 27.30
C THR A 25 -25.55 10.70 26.16
N THR A 26 -24.59 9.86 26.52
CA THR A 26 -23.78 9.10 25.57
C THR A 26 -23.87 7.63 25.90
N VAL A 27 -24.21 6.82 24.89
CA VAL A 27 -24.10 5.37 24.98
C VAL A 27 -22.71 4.98 24.50
N SER A 28 -21.94 4.38 25.40
CA SER A 28 -20.59 3.89 25.13
C SER A 28 -20.59 2.39 24.82
N PRO A 29 -19.64 1.92 24.00
CA PRO A 29 -19.42 0.50 23.78
C PRO A 29 -19.05 -0.21 25.08
N GLN A 30 -19.41 -1.49 25.20
CA GLN A 30 -19.08 -2.29 26.39
C GLN A 30 -17.58 -2.63 26.43
N ASN A 31 -16.94 -2.68 25.27
CA ASN A 31 -15.51 -2.94 25.15
C ASN A 31 -14.73 -1.64 24.94
N ALA A 32 -13.90 -1.26 25.92
CA ALA A 32 -13.09 -0.03 25.93
C ALA A 32 -12.09 0.12 24.75
N LYS A 33 -11.97 -0.88 23.86
CA LYS A 33 -11.11 -0.83 22.67
C LYS A 33 -11.73 -0.12 21.46
N SER A 34 -13.03 0.22 21.48
CA SER A 34 -13.67 1.10 20.47
C SER A 34 -14.06 2.46 21.05
N ALA A 35 -13.27 2.98 22.00
CA ALA A 35 -13.54 4.20 22.78
C ALA A 35 -13.83 5.48 21.95
N ASN A 36 -13.65 5.47 20.63
CA ASN A 36 -13.92 6.62 19.77
C ASN A 36 -15.34 6.67 19.20
N GLU A 37 -16.17 5.65 19.45
CA GLU A 37 -17.53 5.59 18.90
C GLU A 37 -18.53 5.56 20.04
N SER A 38 -18.80 6.72 20.65
CA SER A 38 -19.97 6.90 21.52
C SER A 38 -21.14 7.37 20.67
N LEU A 39 -22.35 6.86 20.93
CA LEU A 39 -23.56 7.37 20.29
C LEU A 39 -24.22 8.41 21.20
N PRO A 40 -24.28 9.69 20.79
CA PRO A 40 -24.98 10.70 21.57
C PRO A 40 -26.49 10.50 21.45
N VAL A 41 -27.19 10.67 22.56
CA VAL A 41 -28.64 10.79 22.62
C VAL A 41 -28.94 12.21 23.10
N GLN A 42 -29.57 13.01 22.24
CA GLN A 42 -29.84 14.42 22.49
C GLN A 42 -31.31 14.73 22.28
N ARG A 43 -31.91 15.46 23.22
CA ARG A 43 -33.27 16.00 23.10
C ARG A 43 -33.26 17.47 23.53
N PRO A 44 -33.74 18.40 22.69
CA PRO A 44 -33.86 19.79 23.08
C PRO A 44 -34.91 19.92 24.20
N GLY A 45 -34.65 20.84 25.12
CA GLY A 45 -35.62 21.28 26.11
C GLY A 45 -36.80 21.96 25.42
N TYR A 46 -37.96 21.92 26.06
CA TYR A 46 -39.19 22.49 25.52
C TYR A 46 -40.13 22.89 26.65
N LEU A 47 -41.11 23.75 26.34
CA LEU A 47 -42.16 24.15 27.28
C LEU A 47 -43.20 23.05 27.39
N ALA A 48 -43.25 22.37 28.53
CA ALA A 48 -44.20 21.30 28.81
C ALA A 48 -45.47 21.85 29.45
N ALA A 49 -46.63 21.52 28.87
CA ALA A 49 -47.93 21.81 29.47
C ALA A 49 -48.25 20.75 30.53
N LEU A 50 -48.67 21.19 31.72
CA LEU A 50 -49.00 20.35 32.86
C LEU A 50 -50.50 20.44 33.16
N LYS A 51 -51.14 19.28 33.25
CA LYS A 51 -52.50 19.09 33.75
C LYS A 51 -52.49 18.46 35.12
N ASP A 52 -53.61 18.57 35.83
CA ASP A 52 -53.82 17.95 37.14
C ASP A 52 -52.68 18.25 38.13
N THR A 53 -52.27 19.52 38.18
CA THR A 53 -51.16 19.97 39.00
C THR A 53 -51.51 19.91 40.48
N SER A 54 -50.60 19.34 41.28
CA SER A 54 -50.74 19.21 42.73
C SER A 54 -49.43 19.59 43.42
N LEU A 55 -49.55 20.22 44.58
CA LEU A 55 -48.40 20.58 45.42
C LEU A 55 -48.13 19.46 46.42
N GLU A 56 -46.89 19.32 46.83
CA GLU A 56 -46.47 18.44 47.94
C GLU A 56 -46.97 16.99 47.78
N ARG A 57 -46.78 16.43 46.59
CA ARG A 57 -47.22 15.07 46.28
C ARG A 57 -46.13 14.04 46.59
N GLY A 58 -46.49 13.01 47.36
CA GLY A 58 -45.61 11.87 47.60
C GLY A 58 -45.30 11.08 46.32
N TYR A 59 -44.07 10.59 46.17
CA TYR A 59 -43.72 9.74 45.03
C TYR A 59 -44.38 8.35 45.13
N PRO A 60 -44.82 7.73 44.01
CA PRO A 60 -45.60 6.49 44.03
C PRO A 60 -44.92 5.32 44.77
N THR A 61 -43.61 5.17 44.60
CA THR A 61 -42.82 4.08 45.20
C THR A 61 -42.15 4.47 46.51
N ARG A 62 -42.19 5.77 46.87
CA ARG A 62 -41.60 6.32 48.10
C ARG A 62 -42.45 7.48 48.63
N PRO A 63 -43.62 7.22 49.21
CA PRO A 63 -44.56 8.27 49.63
C PRO A 63 -44.02 9.18 50.76
N ARG A 64 -42.95 8.76 51.45
CA ARG A 64 -42.24 9.60 52.43
C ARG A 64 -41.37 10.70 51.80
N LEU A 65 -41.01 10.53 50.54
CA LEU A 65 -40.36 11.57 49.74
C LEU A 65 -41.48 12.35 49.06
N ILE A 66 -41.44 13.68 49.21
CA ILE A 66 -42.48 14.58 48.72
C ILE A 66 -41.86 15.43 47.61
N ALA A 67 -42.54 15.50 46.47
CA ALA A 67 -42.22 16.42 45.39
C ALA A 67 -42.88 17.77 45.65
N ASP A 68 -42.18 18.87 45.34
CA ASP A 68 -42.72 20.21 45.47
C ASP A 68 -43.95 20.42 44.60
N VAL A 69 -43.85 19.99 43.34
CA VAL A 69 -44.97 20.02 42.38
C VAL A 69 -45.01 18.72 41.60
N HIS A 70 -46.22 18.22 41.37
CA HIS A 70 -46.48 17.14 40.43
C HIS A 70 -47.50 17.60 39.40
N GLY A 71 -47.28 17.24 38.14
CA GLY A 71 -48.22 17.46 37.05
C GLY A 71 -48.18 16.33 36.03
N ILE A 72 -49.19 16.28 35.16
CA ILE A 72 -49.30 15.32 34.07
C ILE A 72 -49.11 16.06 32.74
N GLU A 73 -48.07 15.69 32.01
CA GLU A 73 -47.86 16.15 30.65
C GLU A 73 -48.67 15.28 29.67
N PRO A 74 -49.61 15.86 28.91
CA PRO A 74 -50.45 15.11 27.99
C PRO A 74 -49.63 14.31 26.96
N GLY A 75 -49.92 13.01 26.86
CA GLY A 75 -49.24 12.12 25.91
C GLY A 75 -47.83 11.66 26.33
N VAL A 76 -47.31 12.16 27.45
CA VAL A 76 -45.99 11.77 27.98
C VAL A 76 -46.12 11.07 29.33
N GLY A 77 -46.71 11.73 30.34
CA GLY A 77 -46.91 11.12 31.65
C GLY A 77 -46.67 12.08 32.82
N SER A 78 -46.38 11.52 34.00
CA SER A 78 -46.14 12.29 35.21
C SER A 78 -44.78 12.98 35.18
N LEU A 79 -44.77 14.27 35.52
CA LEU A 79 -43.58 15.07 35.77
C LEU A 79 -43.59 15.54 37.22
N TYR A 80 -42.48 15.34 37.91
CA TYR A 80 -42.26 15.89 39.24
C TYR A 80 -41.24 17.02 39.15
N VAL A 81 -41.48 18.08 39.89
CA VAL A 81 -40.62 19.28 39.91
C VAL A 81 -40.18 19.48 41.34
N GLU A 82 -38.87 19.64 41.52
CA GLU A 82 -38.22 20.05 42.76
C GLU A 82 -37.75 21.49 42.60
N ILE A 83 -37.96 22.32 43.62
CA ILE A 83 -37.58 23.73 43.63
C ILE A 83 -36.44 23.90 44.62
N ARG A 84 -35.28 24.29 44.10
CA ARG A 84 -34.07 24.53 44.89
C ARG A 84 -33.95 26.01 45.23
N VAL A 85 -34.00 26.32 46.52
CA VAL A 85 -33.79 27.69 47.03
C VAL A 85 -32.53 27.80 47.88
N HIS A 86 -32.26 26.85 48.77
CA HIS A 86 -31.07 26.86 49.64
C HIS A 86 -30.33 25.52 49.68
N HIS A 87 -31.07 24.41 49.70
CA HIS A 87 -30.51 23.07 49.78
C HIS A 87 -30.77 22.32 48.49
N GLU A 88 -29.79 21.50 48.08
CA GLU A 88 -29.94 20.58 46.97
C GLU A 88 -30.73 19.34 47.39
N VAL A 89 -31.23 18.63 46.38
CA VAL A 89 -31.73 17.28 46.56
C VAL A 89 -30.55 16.36 46.91
N ASP A 90 -30.56 15.79 48.11
CA ASP A 90 -29.52 14.84 48.56
C ASP A 90 -29.30 13.69 47.56
N ASP A 91 -28.05 13.24 47.39
CA ASP A 91 -27.67 12.13 46.51
C ASP A 91 -28.50 10.85 46.74
N SER A 92 -28.87 10.59 48.00
CA SER A 92 -29.70 9.45 48.37
C SER A 92 -31.14 9.55 47.82
N LYS A 93 -31.69 10.76 47.75
CA LYS A 93 -32.98 11.07 47.12
C LYS A 93 -32.85 10.95 45.60
N ILE A 94 -31.79 11.50 45.00
CA ILE A 94 -31.52 11.37 43.55
C ILE A 94 -31.47 9.90 43.13
N ALA A 95 -30.68 9.06 43.81
CA ALA A 95 -30.56 7.64 43.50
C ALA A 95 -31.90 6.90 43.64
N ALA A 96 -32.69 7.22 44.66
CA ALA A 96 -34.01 6.65 44.86
C ALA A 96 -34.98 7.01 43.73
N LEU A 97 -34.95 8.26 43.25
CA LEU A 97 -35.81 8.74 42.16
C LEU A 97 -35.44 8.11 40.82
N LYS A 98 -34.13 7.97 40.54
CA LYS A 98 -33.63 7.26 39.36
C LYS A 98 -34.10 5.81 39.34
N ASN A 99 -34.01 5.11 40.47
CA ASN A 99 -34.47 3.71 40.58
C ASN A 99 -35.99 3.57 40.47
N ALA A 100 -36.75 4.60 40.86
CA ALA A 100 -38.20 4.62 40.72
C ALA A 100 -38.66 4.81 39.26
N GLY A 101 -37.75 5.18 38.34
CA GLY A 101 -38.07 5.43 36.94
C GLY A 101 -39.04 6.59 36.78
N LEU A 102 -38.85 7.69 37.52
CA LEU A 102 -39.73 8.86 37.43
C LEU A 102 -39.06 9.97 36.63
N ASP A 103 -39.86 10.79 35.96
CA ASP A 103 -39.37 12.04 35.36
C ASP A 103 -39.38 13.13 36.43
N VAL A 104 -38.20 13.60 36.80
CA VAL A 104 -38.00 14.61 37.83
C VAL A 104 -37.01 15.65 37.35
N ILE A 105 -37.41 16.92 37.43
CA ILE A 105 -36.52 18.07 37.18
C ILE A 105 -36.30 18.87 38.44
N GLU A 106 -35.13 19.49 38.55
CA GLU A 106 -34.85 20.54 39.53
C GLU A 106 -34.92 21.91 38.84
N VAL A 107 -35.57 22.88 39.49
CA VAL A 107 -35.53 24.31 39.12
C VAL A 107 -34.72 25.05 40.18
N ASP A 108 -33.60 25.64 39.77
CA ASP A 108 -32.66 26.31 40.66
C ASP A 108 -32.95 27.82 40.76
N LEU A 109 -33.46 28.25 41.91
CA LEU A 109 -33.80 29.63 42.22
C LEU A 109 -32.82 30.28 43.19
N ARG A 110 -31.66 29.65 43.49
CA ARG A 110 -30.66 30.19 44.42
C ARG A 110 -30.23 31.62 44.08
N SER A 111 -30.16 31.94 42.78
CA SER A 111 -29.77 33.27 42.30
C SER A 111 -30.75 34.39 42.70
N LEU A 112 -31.98 34.04 43.08
CA LEU A 112 -33.04 34.99 43.40
C LEU A 112 -33.17 35.27 44.91
N VAL A 113 -32.57 34.45 45.77
CA VAL A 113 -32.77 34.50 47.23
C VAL A 113 -32.38 35.84 47.82
N ASP A 114 -31.24 36.38 47.40
CA ASP A 114 -30.66 37.61 47.95
C ASP A 114 -30.83 38.81 47.00
N GLN A 115 -31.66 38.68 45.95
CA GLN A 115 -31.82 39.72 44.95
C GLN A 115 -32.84 40.78 45.42
N PRO A 116 -32.41 42.04 45.66
CA PRO A 116 -33.31 43.08 46.12
C PRO A 116 -34.24 43.55 44.98
N GLY A 117 -35.51 43.84 45.33
CA GLY A 117 -36.47 44.44 44.40
C GLY A 117 -37.10 43.49 43.38
N LEU A 118 -37.04 42.17 43.62
CA LEU A 118 -37.70 41.16 42.79
C LEU A 118 -39.21 41.42 42.62
N THR A 119 -39.66 41.57 41.39
CA THR A 119 -41.10 41.66 41.07
C THR A 119 -41.71 40.26 40.95
N LYS A 120 -43.05 40.18 41.03
CA LYS A 120 -43.77 38.92 40.86
C LYS A 120 -43.54 38.33 39.47
N GLU A 121 -43.51 39.17 38.45
CA GLU A 121 -43.32 38.81 37.05
C GLU A 121 -41.94 38.19 36.82
N GLN A 122 -40.90 38.75 37.46
CA GLN A 122 -39.55 38.20 37.40
C GLN A 122 -39.45 36.81 38.06
N ILE A 123 -40.14 36.60 39.18
CA ILE A 123 -40.19 35.28 39.83
C ILE A 123 -40.95 34.29 38.93
N VAL A 124 -42.08 34.71 38.35
CA VAL A 124 -42.85 33.88 37.41
C VAL A 124 -41.98 33.45 36.23
N GLU A 125 -41.34 34.40 35.57
CA GLU A 125 -40.45 34.13 34.44
C GLU A 125 -39.31 33.17 34.83
N ALA A 126 -38.69 33.39 35.99
CA ALA A 126 -37.64 32.51 36.47
C ALA A 126 -38.11 31.08 36.68
N VAL A 127 -39.20 30.89 37.43
CA VAL A 127 -39.78 29.58 37.74
C VAL A 127 -40.21 28.85 36.47
N VAL A 128 -40.82 29.56 35.53
CA VAL A 128 -41.40 28.97 34.33
C VAL A 128 -40.36 28.72 33.24
N SER A 129 -39.44 29.66 32.96
CA SER A 129 -38.54 29.55 31.80
C SER A 129 -37.08 29.99 31.99
N SER A 130 -36.72 30.96 32.84
CA SER A 130 -35.35 31.53 32.80
C SER A 130 -34.36 30.99 33.85
N ALA A 131 -34.83 30.39 34.94
CA ALA A 131 -33.96 29.78 35.96
C ALA A 131 -33.17 28.56 35.43
N GLY A 132 -32.06 28.24 36.11
CA GLY A 132 -31.29 27.02 35.82
C GLY A 132 -32.13 25.76 36.07
N ARG A 133 -32.00 24.76 35.19
CA ARG A 133 -32.78 23.51 35.29
C ARG A 133 -31.94 22.30 34.91
N GLU A 134 -32.18 21.20 35.60
CA GLU A 134 -31.53 19.93 35.31
C GLU A 134 -32.48 18.74 35.52
N TRP A 135 -32.18 17.65 34.81
CA TRP A 135 -32.86 16.37 35.01
C TRP A 135 -32.24 15.66 36.22
N ILE A 136 -33.04 15.42 37.25
CA ILE A 136 -32.66 14.54 38.37
C ILE A 136 -32.80 13.08 37.93
N SER A 137 -33.92 12.76 37.27
CA SER A 137 -34.25 11.45 36.74
C SER A 137 -35.13 11.60 35.51
N GLN A 138 -34.93 10.74 34.51
CA GLN A 138 -35.55 10.88 33.19
C GLN A 138 -35.81 9.51 32.56
N GLN A 139 -37.03 9.04 32.71
CA GLN A 139 -37.49 7.77 32.14
C GLN A 139 -38.00 7.96 30.71
N ARG A 140 -38.56 9.13 30.39
CA ARG A 140 -39.14 9.43 29.06
C ARG A 140 -38.23 9.16 27.87
N PHE A 141 -36.92 9.25 28.05
CA PHE A 141 -35.93 9.04 26.98
C PHE A 141 -35.31 7.63 26.99
N GLU A 142 -35.74 6.71 27.86
CA GLU A 142 -35.16 5.36 27.97
C GLU A 142 -35.30 4.56 26.66
N ARG A 143 -36.36 4.80 25.88
CA ARG A 143 -36.52 4.18 24.56
C ARG A 143 -35.41 4.61 23.60
N ASP A 144 -35.06 5.88 23.60
CA ASP A 144 -33.99 6.43 22.75
C ASP A 144 -32.62 5.90 23.19
N ILE A 145 -32.38 5.84 24.50
CA ILE A 145 -31.18 5.26 25.09
C ILE A 145 -31.05 3.78 24.71
N ARG A 146 -32.15 3.01 24.79
CA ARG A 146 -32.18 1.59 24.39
C ARG A 146 -31.91 1.42 22.89
N ALA A 147 -32.54 2.22 22.04
CA ALA A 147 -32.29 2.19 20.59
C ALA A 147 -30.82 2.49 20.26
N ALA A 148 -30.21 3.45 20.96
CA ALA A 148 -28.78 3.75 20.84
C ALA A 148 -27.90 2.58 21.32
N ARG A 149 -28.25 1.90 22.42
CA ARG A 149 -27.57 0.68 22.90
C ARG A 149 -27.64 -0.47 21.89
N GLU A 150 -28.82 -0.75 21.33
CA GLU A 150 -28.98 -1.79 20.31
C GLU A 150 -28.18 -1.47 19.04
N LYS A 151 -28.19 -0.20 18.61
CA LYS A 151 -27.38 0.24 17.47
C LYS A 151 -25.88 0.06 17.76
N MET A 152 -25.42 0.42 18.95
CA MET A 152 -24.03 0.23 19.37
C MET A 152 -23.62 -1.24 19.31
N GLN A 153 -24.46 -2.13 19.86
CA GLN A 153 -24.18 -3.57 19.86
C GLN A 153 -24.04 -4.12 18.44
N ARG A 154 -24.91 -3.72 17.50
CA ARG A 154 -24.81 -4.14 16.09
C ARG A 154 -23.52 -3.66 15.43
N LEU A 155 -23.05 -2.46 15.77
CA LEU A 155 -21.78 -1.93 15.26
C LEU A 155 -20.60 -2.74 15.81
N GLU A 156 -20.60 -3.05 17.11
CA GLU A 156 -19.57 -3.90 17.74
C GLU A 156 -19.52 -5.30 17.11
N GLU A 157 -20.68 -5.91 16.86
CA GLU A 157 -20.78 -7.23 16.22
C GLU A 157 -20.26 -7.21 14.78
N ALA A 158 -20.57 -6.15 14.02
CA ALA A 158 -20.10 -5.97 12.64
C ALA A 158 -18.58 -5.80 12.56
N ASP A 159 -17.99 -4.93 13.39
CA ASP A 159 -16.53 -4.71 13.46
C ASP A 159 -15.80 -6.00 13.94
N ALA A 160 -16.36 -6.69 14.93
CA ALA A 160 -15.81 -7.98 15.37
C ALA A 160 -15.81 -9.03 14.26
N GLN A 161 -16.88 -9.09 13.45
CA GLN A 161 -16.98 -10.00 12.33
C GLN A 161 -16.00 -9.65 11.21
N GLU A 162 -15.86 -8.37 10.86
CA GLU A 162 -14.90 -7.91 9.85
C GLU A 162 -13.47 -8.26 10.26
N ARG A 163 -13.10 -8.02 11.53
CA ARG A 163 -11.79 -8.39 12.07
C ARG A 163 -11.53 -9.89 12.03
N ARG A 164 -12.55 -10.71 12.29
CA ARG A 164 -12.45 -12.18 12.17
C ARG A 164 -12.20 -12.61 10.74
N LEU A 165 -12.94 -12.05 9.78
CA LEU A 165 -12.76 -12.33 8.35
C LEU A 165 -11.37 -11.90 7.86
N ALA A 166 -10.91 -10.71 8.26
CA ALA A 166 -9.58 -10.22 7.92
C ALA A 166 -8.47 -11.12 8.46
N ARG A 167 -8.58 -11.59 9.72
CA ARG A 167 -7.64 -12.54 10.32
C ARG A 167 -7.64 -13.88 9.61
N ALA A 168 -8.83 -14.45 9.34
CA ALA A 168 -8.96 -15.71 8.62
C ALA A 168 -8.35 -15.63 7.22
N ALA A 169 -8.55 -14.53 6.49
CA ALA A 169 -7.94 -14.29 5.18
C ALA A 169 -6.41 -14.18 5.27
N GLN A 170 -5.89 -13.51 6.30
CA GLN A 170 -4.45 -13.40 6.55
C GLN A 170 -3.82 -14.76 6.88
N GLU A 171 -4.47 -15.56 7.72
CA GLU A 171 -4.04 -16.91 8.07
C GLU A 171 -4.05 -17.84 6.86
N ALA A 172 -5.11 -17.80 6.05
CA ALA A 172 -5.21 -18.58 4.81
C ALA A 172 -4.09 -18.21 3.83
N CYS A 173 -3.84 -16.91 3.60
CA CYS A 173 -2.74 -16.44 2.75
C CYS A 173 -1.37 -16.87 3.31
N GLY A 174 -1.18 -16.81 4.63
CA GLY A 174 0.00 -17.28 5.32
C GLY A 174 0.23 -18.79 5.16
N ALA A 175 -0.83 -19.58 5.27
CA ALA A 175 -0.80 -21.03 5.07
C ALA A 175 -0.42 -21.39 3.63
N THR A 176 -1.06 -20.78 2.62
CA THR A 176 -0.72 -21.00 1.20
C THR A 176 0.74 -20.63 0.91
N LYS A 177 1.23 -19.50 1.44
CA LYS A 177 2.64 -19.11 1.30
C LYS A 177 3.59 -20.13 1.94
N LYS A 178 3.25 -20.61 3.15
CA LYS A 178 4.07 -21.60 3.87
C LYS A 178 4.13 -22.93 3.12
N GLN A 179 2.99 -23.41 2.63
CA GLN A 179 2.89 -24.64 1.84
C GLN A 179 3.72 -24.53 0.56
N TRP A 180 3.52 -23.48 -0.24
CA TRP A 180 4.29 -23.29 -1.48
C TRP A 180 5.80 -23.28 -1.22
N ARG A 181 6.25 -22.60 -0.15
CA ARG A 181 7.69 -22.55 0.18
C ARG A 181 8.24 -23.88 0.69
N ALA A 182 7.41 -24.73 1.30
CA ALA A 182 7.80 -26.08 1.67
C ALA A 182 7.92 -26.98 0.43
N GLU A 183 6.97 -26.89 -0.49
CA GLU A 183 7.00 -27.61 -1.78
C GLU A 183 8.21 -27.21 -2.62
N HIS A 184 8.60 -25.93 -2.60
CA HIS A 184 9.71 -25.38 -3.39
C HIS A 184 10.99 -25.14 -2.57
N GLN A 185 11.20 -25.93 -1.50
CA GLN A 185 12.32 -25.71 -0.58
C GLN A 185 13.67 -25.91 -1.29
N HIS A 186 13.77 -26.86 -2.22
CA HIS A 186 14.99 -27.15 -2.97
C HIS A 186 15.41 -25.95 -3.82
N GLU A 187 14.46 -25.35 -4.54
CA GLU A 187 14.65 -24.23 -5.44
C GLU A 187 15.02 -22.95 -4.67
N LEU A 188 14.38 -22.72 -3.53
CA LEU A 188 14.76 -21.64 -2.61
C LEU A 188 16.19 -21.85 -2.04
N GLY A 189 16.59 -23.11 -1.86
CA GLY A 189 17.97 -23.50 -1.52
C GLY A 189 18.97 -23.09 -2.60
N LEU A 190 18.63 -23.23 -3.88
CA LEU A 190 19.47 -22.79 -5.00
C LEU A 190 19.69 -21.26 -4.99
N ILE A 191 18.65 -20.47 -4.67
CA ILE A 191 18.79 -19.01 -4.53
C ILE A 191 19.75 -18.68 -3.39
N SER A 192 19.59 -19.35 -2.26
CA SER A 192 20.41 -19.12 -1.07
C SER A 192 21.87 -19.46 -1.36
N ALA A 193 22.12 -20.61 -1.99
CA ALA A 193 23.47 -21.01 -2.42
C ALA A 193 24.09 -20.01 -3.41
N TYR A 194 23.29 -19.48 -4.35
CA TYR A 194 23.74 -18.45 -5.29
C TYR A 194 24.00 -17.08 -4.63
N ALA A 195 23.24 -16.73 -3.59
CA ALA A 195 23.42 -15.46 -2.88
C ALA A 195 24.81 -15.36 -2.22
N GLU A 196 25.34 -16.50 -1.75
CA GLU A 196 26.67 -16.58 -1.16
C GLU A 196 27.78 -16.15 -2.11
N LEU A 197 28.62 -15.23 -1.66
CA LEU A 197 29.69 -14.66 -2.49
C LEU A 197 30.75 -15.70 -2.85
N GLU A 198 31.14 -16.56 -1.89
CA GLU A 198 32.15 -17.60 -2.12
C GLU A 198 31.71 -18.62 -3.16
N ASN A 199 30.44 -19.04 -3.13
CA ASN A 199 29.88 -19.96 -4.10
C ASN A 199 29.93 -19.36 -5.51
N ARG A 200 29.60 -18.07 -5.66
CA ARG A 200 29.70 -17.36 -6.94
C ARG A 200 31.14 -17.28 -7.44
N LYS A 201 32.10 -16.96 -6.57
CA LYS A 201 33.53 -16.95 -6.93
C LYS A 201 34.00 -18.31 -7.43
N ARG A 202 33.76 -19.38 -6.65
CA ARG A 202 34.11 -20.76 -7.03
C ARG A 202 33.47 -21.18 -8.35
N ALA A 203 32.22 -20.80 -8.59
CA ALA A 203 31.53 -21.09 -9.84
C ALA A 203 32.20 -20.37 -11.03
N LEU A 204 32.59 -19.10 -10.86
CA LEU A 204 33.30 -18.35 -11.90
C LEU A 204 34.68 -18.93 -12.18
N ASP A 205 35.45 -19.25 -11.15
CA ASP A 205 36.78 -19.85 -11.30
C ASP A 205 36.69 -21.18 -12.06
N LYS A 206 35.71 -22.03 -11.71
CA LYS A 206 35.46 -23.29 -12.42
C LYS A 206 35.09 -23.07 -13.89
N LEU A 207 34.30 -22.05 -14.21
CA LEU A 207 33.96 -21.73 -15.59
C LEU A 207 35.18 -21.19 -16.35
N TRP A 208 36.06 -20.44 -15.69
CA TRP A 208 37.32 -19.97 -16.26
C TRP A 208 38.28 -21.12 -16.58
N ASP A 209 38.38 -22.10 -15.69
CA ASP A 209 39.16 -23.33 -15.93
C ASP A 209 38.67 -24.07 -17.18
N TRP A 210 37.36 -24.04 -17.46
CA TRP A 210 36.80 -24.68 -18.66
C TRP A 210 37.26 -24.00 -19.96
N CYS A 211 37.53 -22.69 -19.95
CA CYS A 211 38.14 -22.01 -21.09
C CYS A 211 39.57 -22.52 -21.40
N HIS A 212 40.24 -23.13 -20.43
CA HIS A 212 41.59 -23.67 -20.58
C HIS A 212 41.62 -25.18 -20.82
N HIS A 213 40.46 -25.85 -20.76
CA HIS A 213 40.38 -27.29 -20.89
C HIS A 213 40.29 -27.72 -22.38
N PRO A 214 41.25 -28.46 -22.95
CA PRO A 214 41.36 -28.68 -24.41
C PRO A 214 40.15 -29.34 -25.09
N ARG A 215 39.36 -30.12 -24.34
CA ARG A 215 38.17 -30.83 -24.85
C ARG A 215 36.88 -30.00 -24.84
N ARG A 216 36.92 -28.76 -24.36
CA ARG A 216 35.74 -27.88 -24.22
C ARG A 216 35.60 -26.96 -25.43
N THR A 217 34.35 -26.63 -25.80
CA THR A 217 34.09 -25.69 -26.90
C THR A 217 34.54 -24.27 -26.55
N GLU A 218 34.48 -23.92 -25.27
CA GLU A 218 34.97 -22.66 -24.72
C GLU A 218 36.47 -22.47 -24.95
N ASN A 219 37.25 -23.55 -24.87
CA ASN A 219 38.68 -23.51 -25.16
C ASN A 219 38.97 -23.22 -26.63
N ARG A 220 38.17 -23.77 -27.57
CA ARG A 220 38.32 -23.45 -28.99
C ARG A 220 38.10 -21.96 -29.27
N VAL A 221 37.09 -21.36 -28.63
CA VAL A 221 36.84 -19.92 -28.74
C VAL A 221 38.00 -19.13 -28.13
N PHE A 222 38.45 -19.50 -26.94
CA PHE A 222 39.58 -18.85 -26.27
C PHE A 222 40.86 -18.89 -27.12
N THR A 223 41.30 -20.07 -27.55
CA THR A 223 42.51 -20.23 -28.36
C THR A 223 42.40 -19.48 -29.69
N ARG A 224 41.25 -19.54 -30.38
CA ARG A 224 41.02 -18.77 -31.61
C ARG A 224 41.19 -17.26 -31.40
N LEU A 225 40.66 -16.72 -30.29
CA LEU A 225 40.80 -15.30 -29.99
C LEU A 225 42.26 -14.92 -29.73
N ILE A 226 42.99 -15.72 -28.96
CA ILE A 226 44.43 -15.50 -28.73
C ILE A 226 45.22 -15.60 -30.04
N ASP A 227 44.98 -16.63 -30.86
CA ASP A 227 45.68 -16.83 -32.13
C ASP A 227 45.44 -15.67 -33.10
N GLN A 228 44.23 -15.11 -33.11
CA GLN A 228 43.85 -14.04 -34.03
C GLN A 228 44.26 -12.63 -33.56
N PHE A 229 44.21 -12.36 -32.26
CA PHE A 229 44.40 -11.01 -31.71
C PHE A 229 45.63 -10.87 -30.80
N GLY A 230 46.35 -11.94 -30.51
CA GLY A 230 47.44 -11.99 -29.53
C GLY A 230 46.96 -12.00 -28.07
N GLU A 231 45.78 -11.45 -27.80
CA GLU A 231 45.13 -11.41 -26.49
C GLU A 231 43.60 -11.53 -26.62
N VAL A 232 42.91 -11.70 -25.48
CA VAL A 232 41.44 -11.75 -25.48
C VAL A 232 40.87 -10.33 -25.64
N PRO A 233 40.09 -10.04 -26.68
CA PRO A 233 39.56 -8.70 -26.89
C PRO A 233 38.60 -8.29 -25.76
N GLN A 234 38.78 -7.07 -25.23
CA GLN A 234 38.04 -6.63 -24.04
C GLN A 234 36.52 -6.69 -24.23
N ALA A 235 36.00 -6.34 -25.41
CA ALA A 235 34.55 -6.30 -25.66
C ALA A 235 33.87 -7.68 -25.55
N VAL A 236 34.60 -8.79 -25.65
CA VAL A 236 34.04 -10.14 -25.50
C VAL A 236 34.37 -10.79 -24.15
N ASN A 237 34.97 -10.03 -23.22
CA ASN A 237 35.30 -10.50 -21.87
C ASN A 237 34.97 -9.46 -20.79
N LEU A 238 33.84 -8.78 -20.92
CA LEU A 238 33.38 -7.77 -19.97
C LEU A 238 32.68 -8.44 -18.77
N PRO A 239 33.17 -8.25 -17.53
CA PRO A 239 32.48 -8.77 -16.36
C PRO A 239 31.14 -8.05 -16.17
N VAL A 240 30.04 -8.81 -16.08
CA VAL A 240 28.70 -8.26 -15.85
C VAL A 240 27.99 -8.99 -14.72
N ARG A 241 27.24 -8.23 -13.92
CA ARG A 241 26.42 -8.83 -12.85
C ARG A 241 25.42 -9.81 -13.45
N GLY A 242 25.38 -11.02 -12.88
CA GLY A 242 24.46 -12.08 -13.28
C GLY A 242 24.98 -12.99 -14.39
N GLU A 243 26.27 -12.91 -14.74
CA GLU A 243 26.90 -13.78 -15.76
C GLU A 243 26.75 -15.29 -15.49
N LEU A 244 26.62 -15.67 -14.22
CA LEU A 244 26.28 -17.02 -13.77
C LEU A 244 24.82 -17.44 -14.06
N ALA A 245 24.07 -16.66 -14.83
CA ALA A 245 22.82 -17.13 -15.45
C ALA A 245 23.10 -18.23 -16.48
N PHE A 246 24.27 -18.19 -17.12
CA PHE A 246 24.71 -19.16 -18.12
C PHE A 246 25.67 -20.17 -17.51
N LYS A 247 25.57 -21.44 -17.93
CA LYS A 247 26.41 -22.56 -17.48
C LYS A 247 27.73 -22.63 -18.25
N VAL A 248 28.21 -21.50 -18.74
CA VAL A 248 29.44 -21.34 -19.55
C VAL A 248 30.11 -20.02 -19.16
N HIS A 249 31.42 -19.92 -19.36
CA HIS A 249 32.15 -18.68 -19.05
C HIS A 249 31.69 -17.50 -19.91
N ARG A 250 31.80 -16.27 -19.39
CA ARG A 250 31.38 -15.05 -20.09
C ARG A 250 31.98 -14.87 -21.47
N LEU A 251 33.25 -15.25 -21.61
CA LEU A 251 33.98 -15.19 -22.87
C LEU A 251 33.21 -15.88 -24.01
N TYR A 252 32.67 -17.07 -23.74
CA TYR A 252 32.03 -17.88 -24.75
C TYR A 252 30.72 -17.22 -25.23
N TRP A 253 29.79 -16.94 -24.32
CA TRP A 253 28.50 -16.38 -24.71
C TRP A 253 28.61 -14.94 -25.21
N GLN A 254 29.54 -14.13 -24.69
CA GLN A 254 29.78 -12.78 -25.19
C GLN A 254 30.36 -12.79 -26.61
N THR A 255 31.27 -13.72 -26.91
CA THR A 255 31.79 -13.92 -28.27
C THR A 255 30.68 -14.33 -29.23
N LEU A 256 29.78 -15.24 -28.82
CA LEU A 256 28.63 -15.62 -29.65
C LEU A 256 27.73 -14.43 -29.97
N ILE A 257 27.43 -13.57 -28.98
CA ILE A 257 26.65 -12.34 -29.23
C ILE A 257 27.41 -11.43 -30.20
N PHE A 258 28.70 -11.22 -29.96
CA PHE A 258 29.50 -10.30 -30.74
C PHE A 258 29.60 -10.74 -32.21
N GLU A 259 29.93 -12.01 -32.46
CA GLU A 259 30.06 -12.56 -33.82
C GLU A 259 28.68 -12.76 -34.49
N GLY A 260 27.76 -13.43 -33.79
CA GLY A 260 26.50 -13.88 -34.36
C GLY A 260 25.45 -12.78 -34.51
N VAL A 261 25.54 -11.71 -33.71
CA VAL A 261 24.59 -10.60 -33.71
C VAL A 261 25.25 -9.33 -34.23
N ILE A 262 26.32 -8.87 -33.58
CA ILE A 262 26.88 -7.52 -33.85
C ILE A 262 27.62 -7.50 -35.19
N LEU A 263 28.61 -8.37 -35.39
CA LEU A 263 29.38 -8.42 -36.64
C LEU A 263 28.51 -8.79 -37.83
N ARG A 264 27.54 -9.70 -37.64
CA ARG A 264 26.60 -10.06 -38.70
C ARG A 264 25.75 -8.85 -39.15
N ILE A 265 25.30 -8.01 -38.22
CA ILE A 265 24.58 -6.77 -38.56
C ILE A 265 25.51 -5.82 -39.32
N PHE A 266 26.74 -5.65 -38.85
CA PHE A 266 27.76 -4.82 -39.48
C PHE A 266 28.04 -5.27 -40.93
N ASP A 267 28.37 -6.55 -41.15
CA ASP A 267 28.64 -7.11 -42.47
C ASP A 267 27.45 -6.96 -43.43
N ASN A 268 26.24 -7.16 -42.94
CA ASN A 268 25.03 -6.98 -43.75
C ASN A 268 24.85 -5.51 -44.15
N GLN A 269 25.17 -4.56 -43.28
CA GLN A 269 25.16 -3.14 -43.62
C GLN A 269 26.21 -2.82 -44.69
N VAL A 270 27.46 -3.32 -44.54
CA VAL A 270 28.51 -3.13 -45.55
C VAL A 270 28.08 -3.65 -46.91
N LYS A 271 27.52 -4.87 -46.96
CA LYS A 271 27.03 -5.49 -48.20
C LYS A 271 25.91 -4.67 -48.84
N ARG A 272 24.97 -4.14 -48.06
CA ARG A 272 23.89 -3.26 -48.55
C ARG A 272 24.43 -1.95 -49.11
N ILE A 273 25.38 -1.30 -48.41
CA ILE A 273 26.08 -0.09 -48.90
C ILE A 273 26.74 -0.36 -50.24
N ALA A 274 27.55 -1.41 -50.33
CA ALA A 274 28.26 -1.78 -51.54
C ALA A 274 27.30 -2.08 -52.71
N GLN A 275 26.19 -2.79 -52.46
CA GLN A 275 25.19 -3.10 -53.48
C GLN A 275 24.47 -1.84 -53.98
N TYR A 276 24.12 -0.92 -53.09
CA TYR A 276 23.45 0.33 -53.45
C TYR A 276 24.36 1.22 -54.30
N LYS A 277 25.65 1.37 -53.92
CA LYS A 277 26.65 2.11 -54.71
C LYS A 277 26.77 1.58 -56.15
N ARG A 278 26.75 0.25 -56.32
CA ARG A 278 26.82 -0.37 -57.65
C ARG A 278 25.62 -0.01 -58.54
N LYS A 279 24.43 0.14 -57.94
CA LYS A 279 23.18 0.44 -58.67
C LYS A 279 23.02 1.93 -58.98
N ASN A 280 23.49 2.82 -58.10
CA ASN A 280 23.27 4.27 -58.20
C ASN A 280 24.59 5.04 -58.34
N ARG A 281 25.10 5.14 -59.58
CA ARG A 281 26.37 5.83 -59.90
C ARG A 281 26.34 7.37 -59.75
N ARG A 282 25.17 7.99 -59.66
CA ARG A 282 25.01 9.44 -59.46
C ARG A 282 24.59 9.70 -58.01
N PHE A 283 25.56 10.04 -57.17
CA PHE A 283 25.39 10.21 -55.73
C PHE A 283 24.81 11.59 -55.38
N PHE A 284 23.72 11.62 -54.61
CA PHE A 284 23.28 12.82 -53.88
C PHE A 284 23.39 12.54 -52.38
N TYR A 285 24.16 13.37 -51.67
CA TYR A 285 24.47 13.26 -50.23
C TYR A 285 23.23 13.22 -49.30
N GLY A 286 22.03 13.56 -49.78
CA GLY A 286 20.80 13.57 -48.98
C GLY A 286 20.08 12.22 -48.86
N GLU A 287 20.22 11.32 -49.84
CA GLU A 287 19.54 10.00 -49.80
C GLU A 287 20.25 9.01 -48.88
N GLU A 288 21.54 9.19 -48.57
CA GLU A 288 22.31 8.34 -47.63
C GLU A 288 21.57 8.16 -46.30
N ILE A 289 20.97 9.22 -45.76
CA ILE A 289 20.41 9.24 -44.40
C ILE A 289 19.12 8.40 -44.29
N ALA A 290 18.29 8.37 -45.34
CA ALA A 290 16.95 7.78 -45.30
C ALA A 290 16.92 6.24 -45.42
N TRP A 291 17.94 5.63 -46.03
CA TRP A 291 18.06 4.17 -46.07
C TRP A 291 18.97 3.64 -44.94
N LEU A 292 19.81 4.51 -44.36
CA LEU A 292 20.61 4.26 -43.17
C LEU A 292 19.79 4.31 -41.86
N SER A 293 18.53 4.77 -41.90
CA SER A 293 17.61 4.82 -40.74
C SER A 293 17.02 3.46 -40.35
N ASP A 294 16.98 2.48 -41.26
CA ASP A 294 16.56 1.08 -40.96
C ASP A 294 17.71 0.30 -40.32
N THR A 295 18.18 0.79 -39.18
CA THR A 295 19.24 0.12 -38.43
C THR A 295 18.66 -1.08 -37.70
N PRO A 296 19.17 -2.31 -37.94
CA PRO A 296 18.68 -3.48 -37.23
C PRO A 296 18.78 -3.27 -35.72
N GLN A 297 17.65 -3.41 -35.05
CA GLN A 297 17.55 -3.28 -33.60
C GLN A 297 17.92 -4.60 -32.94
N ILE A 298 18.77 -4.53 -31.92
CA ILE A 298 19.18 -5.63 -31.08
C ILE A 298 18.38 -5.50 -29.77
N SER A 299 17.50 -6.45 -29.50
CA SER A 299 16.79 -6.51 -28.21
C SER A 299 17.43 -7.56 -27.29
N PRO A 300 17.52 -7.33 -25.96
CA PRO A 300 18.06 -8.33 -25.03
C PRO A 300 17.33 -9.68 -25.10
N VAL A 301 16.01 -9.67 -25.32
CA VAL A 301 15.21 -10.90 -25.48
C VAL A 301 15.55 -11.62 -26.79
N GLY A 302 15.70 -10.89 -27.90
CA GLY A 302 16.10 -11.51 -29.17
C GLY A 302 17.49 -12.13 -29.11
N VAL A 303 18.41 -11.49 -28.40
CA VAL A 303 19.76 -12.05 -28.14
C VAL A 303 19.68 -13.29 -27.25
N TYR A 304 18.79 -13.31 -26.26
CA TYR A 304 18.59 -14.47 -25.42
C TYR A 304 18.10 -15.69 -26.21
N GLU A 305 17.11 -15.50 -27.08
CA GLU A 305 16.61 -16.56 -27.97
C GLU A 305 17.69 -17.02 -28.96
N PHE A 306 18.51 -16.11 -29.47
CA PHE A 306 19.69 -16.49 -30.27
C PHE A 306 20.64 -17.39 -29.47
N LEU A 307 20.96 -17.07 -28.22
CA LEU A 307 21.85 -17.90 -27.39
C LEU A 307 21.25 -19.28 -27.10
N LYS A 308 19.93 -19.38 -26.89
CA LYS A 308 19.24 -20.68 -26.79
C LYS A 308 19.40 -21.51 -28.05
N GLN A 309 19.27 -20.90 -29.23
CA GLN A 309 19.49 -21.57 -30.52
C GLN A 309 20.94 -22.02 -30.71
N GLN A 310 21.91 -21.34 -30.08
CA GLN A 310 23.31 -21.75 -30.01
C GLN A 310 23.60 -22.75 -28.87
N GLU A 311 22.55 -23.35 -28.29
CA GLU A 311 22.63 -24.34 -27.20
C GLU A 311 23.36 -23.85 -25.94
N VAL A 312 23.39 -22.53 -25.70
CA VAL A 312 23.96 -21.97 -24.47
C VAL A 312 23.03 -22.31 -23.30
N ARG A 313 23.48 -23.23 -22.45
CA ARG A 313 22.71 -23.73 -21.32
C ARG A 313 22.68 -22.71 -20.18
N LEU A 314 21.55 -22.66 -19.49
CA LEU A 314 21.41 -21.92 -18.23
C LEU A 314 21.99 -22.71 -17.06
N THR A 315 22.37 -22.00 -15.99
CA THR A 315 22.61 -22.66 -14.70
C THR A 315 21.31 -23.19 -14.12
N ASP A 316 21.42 -24.18 -13.23
CA ASP A 316 20.24 -24.87 -12.68
C ASP A 316 19.33 -23.86 -11.95
N VAL A 317 19.90 -22.90 -11.21
CA VAL A 317 19.13 -21.81 -10.57
C VAL A 317 18.40 -20.92 -11.59
N ALA A 318 19.01 -20.55 -12.72
CA ALA A 318 18.33 -19.72 -13.71
C ALA A 318 17.23 -20.51 -14.44
N ASN A 319 17.55 -21.75 -14.84
CA ASN A 319 16.63 -22.63 -15.55
C ASN A 319 15.39 -22.98 -14.72
N THR A 320 15.59 -23.37 -13.46
CA THR A 320 14.48 -23.77 -12.58
C THR A 320 13.51 -22.62 -12.35
N PHE A 321 13.99 -21.39 -12.16
CA PHE A 321 13.10 -20.25 -11.94
C PHE A 321 12.42 -19.74 -13.22
N GLU A 322 13.01 -19.93 -14.41
CA GLU A 322 12.28 -19.74 -15.67
C GLU A 322 11.21 -20.80 -15.86
N GLN A 323 11.48 -22.08 -15.54
CA GLN A 323 10.48 -23.15 -15.60
C GLN A 323 9.31 -22.90 -14.64
N LEU A 324 9.59 -22.50 -13.39
CA LEU A 324 8.56 -22.10 -12.44
C LEU A 324 7.77 -20.87 -12.91
N ALA A 325 8.37 -20.00 -13.72
CA ALA A 325 7.72 -18.86 -14.36
C ALA A 325 6.91 -19.23 -15.62
N GLY A 326 6.77 -20.52 -15.95
CA GLY A 326 6.06 -20.99 -17.14
C GLY A 326 6.92 -21.04 -18.41
N GLY A 327 8.24 -21.01 -18.28
CA GLY A 327 9.20 -21.01 -19.39
C GLY A 327 9.55 -19.62 -19.94
N GLU A 328 8.94 -18.57 -19.40
CA GLU A 328 9.18 -17.19 -19.80
C GLU A 328 10.46 -16.61 -19.14
N PRO A 329 11.24 -15.79 -19.87
CA PRO A 329 12.42 -15.15 -19.32
C PRO A 329 12.08 -14.18 -18.19
N LEU A 330 12.86 -14.23 -17.12
CA LEU A 330 12.63 -13.39 -15.95
C LEU A 330 13.05 -11.92 -16.18
N ALA A 331 12.13 -11.01 -15.91
CA ALA A 331 12.37 -9.57 -15.98
C ALA A 331 13.23 -9.03 -14.81
N GLU A 332 13.85 -7.88 -15.04
CA GLU A 332 14.63 -7.18 -14.02
C GLU A 332 13.75 -6.63 -12.88
N ASN A 333 12.58 -6.07 -13.23
CA ASN A 333 11.67 -5.42 -12.30
C ASN A 333 10.88 -6.43 -11.47
N HIS A 334 10.76 -6.16 -10.16
CA HIS A 334 10.00 -7.01 -9.24
C HIS A 334 8.48 -6.87 -9.41
N SER A 335 8.00 -5.72 -9.91
CA SER A 335 6.58 -5.47 -10.19
C SER A 335 6.04 -6.35 -11.32
N THR A 336 6.91 -6.81 -12.21
CA THR A 336 6.59 -7.70 -13.33
C THR A 336 6.87 -9.17 -13.01
N ARG A 337 6.97 -9.53 -11.72
CA ARG A 337 7.24 -10.92 -11.33
C ARG A 337 6.04 -11.82 -11.65
N PRO A 338 6.26 -12.98 -12.30
CA PRO A 338 5.19 -13.94 -12.59
C PRO A 338 4.43 -14.40 -11.34
N ALA A 339 3.12 -14.59 -11.47
CA ALA A 339 2.24 -14.99 -10.38
C ALA A 339 2.62 -16.36 -9.79
N SER A 340 3.18 -17.26 -10.60
CA SER A 340 3.61 -18.60 -10.20
C SER A 340 4.75 -18.61 -9.17
N ILE A 341 5.59 -17.57 -9.16
CA ILE A 341 6.69 -17.41 -8.19
C ILE A 341 6.44 -16.24 -7.21
N ARG A 342 5.17 -15.88 -6.99
CA ARG A 342 4.78 -14.76 -6.09
C ARG A 342 5.25 -14.92 -4.64
N HIS A 343 5.54 -16.14 -4.22
CA HIS A 343 5.97 -16.48 -2.85
C HIS A 343 7.49 -16.46 -2.66
N VAL A 344 8.26 -16.26 -3.73
CA VAL A 344 9.65 -15.77 -3.65
C VAL A 344 9.61 -14.36 -3.07
N THR A 345 10.53 -14.01 -2.18
CA THR A 345 10.60 -12.65 -1.60
C THR A 345 11.19 -11.67 -2.61
N VAL A 346 10.99 -10.37 -2.38
CA VAL A 346 11.58 -9.32 -3.24
C VAL A 346 13.11 -9.42 -3.25
N LYS A 347 13.72 -9.66 -2.09
CA LYS A 347 15.18 -9.82 -1.93
C LYS A 347 15.70 -11.03 -2.71
N GLU A 348 15.06 -12.19 -2.56
CA GLU A 348 15.40 -13.41 -3.31
C GLU A 348 15.29 -13.17 -4.83
N TYR A 349 14.20 -12.55 -5.29
CA TYR A 349 13.98 -12.27 -6.71
C TYR A 349 15.01 -11.29 -7.30
N ALA A 350 15.48 -10.33 -6.52
CA ALA A 350 16.50 -9.37 -6.95
C ALA A 350 17.91 -9.98 -7.07
N ILE A 351 18.14 -11.08 -6.35
CA ILE A 351 19.43 -11.79 -6.36
C ILE A 351 19.51 -12.78 -7.52
N LEU A 352 18.39 -13.39 -7.94
CA LEU A 352 18.34 -14.38 -9.02
C LEU A 352 19.22 -14.00 -10.22
N PRO A 353 20.03 -14.93 -10.77
CA PRO A 353 20.73 -14.71 -12.02
C PRO A 353 19.72 -14.82 -13.17
N LYS A 354 19.44 -13.70 -13.83
CA LYS A 354 18.42 -13.60 -14.89
C LYS A 354 19.11 -13.38 -16.23
N PRO A 355 18.96 -14.28 -17.22
CA PRO A 355 19.67 -14.21 -18.49
C PRO A 355 19.45 -12.89 -19.24
N VAL A 356 18.20 -12.48 -19.43
CA VAL A 356 17.86 -11.27 -20.19
C VAL A 356 18.42 -9.98 -19.55
N PRO A 357 18.25 -9.74 -18.23
CA PRO A 357 18.93 -8.63 -17.56
C PRO A 357 20.47 -8.68 -17.64
N THR A 358 21.08 -9.87 -17.59
CA THR A 358 22.53 -10.04 -17.76
C THR A 358 22.97 -9.62 -19.18
N ILE A 359 22.27 -10.09 -20.21
CA ILE A 359 22.52 -9.70 -21.60
C ILE A 359 22.35 -8.19 -21.78
N ARG A 360 21.28 -7.61 -21.23
CA ARG A 360 21.04 -6.16 -21.25
C ARG A 360 22.21 -5.39 -20.66
N ARG A 361 22.76 -5.84 -19.53
CA ARG A 361 23.94 -5.20 -18.90
C ARG A 361 25.18 -5.27 -19.80
N TYR A 362 25.39 -6.40 -20.47
CA TYR A 362 26.47 -6.53 -21.45
C TYR A 362 26.30 -5.58 -22.64
N LEU A 363 25.10 -5.53 -23.26
CA LEU A 363 24.82 -4.61 -24.36
C LEU A 363 24.97 -3.14 -23.92
N LYS A 364 24.58 -2.79 -22.69
CA LYS A 364 24.84 -1.45 -22.10
C LYS A 364 26.32 -1.18 -21.90
N ALA A 365 27.11 -2.18 -21.49
CA ALA A 365 28.55 -2.03 -21.35
C ALA A 365 29.22 -1.78 -22.72
N LEU A 366 28.81 -2.51 -23.76
CA LEU A 366 29.23 -2.26 -25.14
C LEU A 366 28.81 -0.85 -25.61
N ALA A 367 27.61 -0.40 -25.25
CA ALA A 367 27.17 0.95 -25.56
C ALA A 367 28.02 2.02 -24.83
N GLY A 368 28.39 1.77 -23.57
CA GLY A 368 29.32 2.62 -22.82
C GLY A 368 30.72 2.68 -23.43
N ALA A 369 31.17 1.60 -24.06
CA ALA A 369 32.40 1.56 -24.86
C ALA A 369 32.26 2.19 -26.27
N GLY A 370 31.10 2.75 -26.58
CA GLY A 370 30.78 3.36 -27.88
C GLY A 370 30.58 2.36 -29.03
N ILE A 371 30.55 1.06 -28.75
CA ILE A 371 30.37 -0.01 -29.76
C ILE A 371 28.92 -0.03 -30.25
N LEU A 372 27.99 0.21 -29.31
CA LEU A 372 26.56 0.28 -29.57
C LEU A 372 26.01 1.65 -29.15
N SER A 373 24.84 1.99 -29.65
CA SER A 373 23.96 3.02 -29.11
C SER A 373 22.69 2.38 -28.57
N VAL A 374 22.00 3.07 -27.67
CA VAL A 374 20.80 2.55 -26.99
C VAL A 374 19.65 3.55 -27.10
N SER A 375 18.45 3.04 -27.39
CA SER A 375 17.18 3.77 -27.37
C SER A 375 16.06 2.85 -26.91
N ASN A 376 15.30 3.22 -25.88
CA ASN A 376 14.15 2.46 -25.38
C ASN A 376 14.43 0.94 -25.16
N ASP A 377 15.59 0.60 -24.56
CA ASP A 377 16.07 -0.78 -24.33
C ASP A 377 16.35 -1.61 -25.60
N THR A 378 16.40 -0.95 -26.76
CA THR A 378 16.93 -1.51 -28.01
C THR A 378 18.32 -0.95 -28.29
N PHE A 379 19.18 -1.78 -28.85
CA PHE A 379 20.57 -1.45 -29.13
C PHE A 379 20.81 -1.48 -30.63
N PHE A 380 21.73 -0.65 -31.12
CA PHE A 380 22.03 -0.57 -32.54
C PHE A 380 23.46 -0.08 -32.77
N ILE A 381 24.02 -0.32 -33.95
CA ILE A 381 25.38 0.13 -34.28
C ILE A 381 25.33 1.62 -34.63
N PRO A 382 26.10 2.49 -33.94
CA PRO A 382 26.12 3.93 -34.17
C PRO A 382 26.57 4.26 -35.58
N TYR A 383 26.03 5.35 -36.12
CA TYR A 383 26.36 5.83 -37.47
C TYR A 383 27.86 6.11 -37.66
N GLN A 384 28.50 6.69 -36.64
CA GLN A 384 29.91 7.11 -36.66
C GLN A 384 30.91 5.95 -36.75
N ARG A 385 30.49 4.72 -36.43
CA ARG A 385 31.31 3.51 -36.54
C ARG A 385 30.97 2.69 -37.78
N ARG A 386 30.17 3.23 -38.71
CA ARG A 386 29.89 2.56 -39.98
C ARG A 386 31.11 2.72 -40.89
N PRO A 387 31.48 1.66 -41.62
CA PRO A 387 32.70 1.68 -42.40
C PRO A 387 32.62 2.71 -43.52
N SER A 388 33.69 3.46 -43.70
CA SER A 388 33.88 4.26 -44.92
C SER A 388 33.93 3.30 -46.11
N VAL A 389 33.27 3.71 -47.20
CA VAL A 389 33.04 2.82 -48.34
C VAL A 389 34.27 2.64 -49.23
N ASP A 390 35.34 3.38 -48.95
CA ASP A 390 36.52 3.48 -49.81
C ASP A 390 37.73 2.65 -49.31
N THR A 391 37.58 1.89 -48.22
CA THR A 391 38.65 1.05 -47.67
C THR A 391 38.24 -0.42 -47.69
N PRO A 392 38.99 -1.34 -48.32
CA PRO A 392 38.78 -2.77 -48.17
C PRO A 392 39.20 -3.17 -46.75
N ILE A 393 38.22 -3.35 -45.88
CA ILE A 393 38.44 -3.61 -44.46
C ILE A 393 38.65 -5.11 -44.26
N THR A 394 39.83 -5.51 -43.80
CA THR A 394 40.09 -6.87 -43.30
C THR A 394 39.19 -7.17 -42.08
N ASP A 395 38.90 -8.44 -41.76
CA ASP A 395 38.10 -8.76 -40.55
C ASP A 395 38.73 -8.18 -39.27
N PHE A 396 40.05 -7.96 -39.29
CA PHE A 396 40.82 -7.28 -38.25
C PHE A 396 40.50 -5.77 -38.15
N GLU A 397 40.44 -5.05 -39.27
CA GLU A 397 40.08 -3.62 -39.28
C GLU A 397 38.57 -3.39 -39.01
N LYS A 398 37.70 -4.37 -39.31
CA LYS A 398 36.26 -4.30 -38.94
C LYS A 398 36.09 -4.31 -37.42
N LEU A 399 36.96 -5.04 -36.73
CA LEU A 399 36.96 -5.15 -35.27
C LEU A 399 37.62 -3.94 -34.60
N ALA A 400 38.72 -3.43 -35.17
CA ALA A 400 39.34 -2.19 -34.73
C ALA A 400 38.38 -0.98 -34.89
N GLN A 401 37.68 -0.86 -36.03
CA GLN A 401 36.66 0.18 -36.25
C GLN A 401 35.38 -0.04 -35.41
N ALA A 402 35.03 -1.29 -35.09
CA ALA A 402 33.99 -1.59 -34.11
C ALA A 402 34.40 -1.25 -32.66
N GLY A 403 35.66 -0.87 -32.42
CA GLY A 403 36.18 -0.37 -31.14
C GLY A 403 36.75 -1.43 -30.21
N LEU A 404 37.35 -2.48 -30.76
CA LEU A 404 38.10 -3.47 -30.00
C LEU A 404 39.57 -3.14 -29.79
N MET A 405 40.08 -2.05 -30.38
CA MET A 405 41.41 -1.51 -30.06
C MET A 405 41.31 0.00 -29.86
N GLN A 406 41.64 0.48 -28.66
CA GLN A 406 42.17 1.83 -28.54
C GLN A 406 43.61 1.77 -29.04
N TYR A 407 43.92 2.50 -30.11
CA TYR A 407 45.31 2.80 -30.43
C TYR A 407 45.90 3.49 -29.19
N GLN A 408 46.81 2.82 -28.49
CA GLN A 408 47.82 3.55 -27.73
C GLN A 408 48.84 4.03 -28.76
N GLU A 409 49.00 5.36 -28.86
CA GLU A 409 50.06 5.99 -29.66
C GLU A 409 51.46 5.58 -29.21
#